data_AF-A0A933MPE4-F1
#
_entry.id   AF-A0A933MPE4-F1
#
_cell.length_a   1.000
_cell.length_b   1.000
_cell.length_c   1.000
_cell.angle_alpha   90.00
_cell.angle_beta   90.00
_cell.angle_gamma   90.00
#
_symmetry.space_group_name_H-M   'P 1'
#
loop_
_entity.id
_entity.type
_entity.pdbx_description
1 polymer ?
#
loop_
_entity_poly.entity_id
_entity_poly.type
_entity_poly.pdbx_seq_one_letter_code
_entity_poly.pdbx_strand_id
1 'polypeptide(L)'
;DRLVALKSRHRIVTAVRGKGLILGLEVSVPARTIVAGCMERGLLTLTAGDNVVRFVPPLIVTEADVDRAVRILEEALNGLPR
;
A
#
# COMPACT_ATOMS: atom_id res chain seq x y z
N ASP A 1 9.89 2.70 -6.48
CA ASP A 1 9.36 2.48 -7.86
C ASP A 1 8.02 1.77 -7.91
N ARG A 2 7.86 0.58 -7.31
CA ARG A 2 6.62 -0.21 -7.41
C ARG A 2 5.35 0.50 -6.92
N LEU A 3 5.41 1.21 -5.78
CA LEU A 3 4.28 2.03 -5.30
C LEU A 3 3.96 3.22 -6.21
N VAL A 4 4.97 3.78 -6.88
CA VAL A 4 4.78 4.89 -7.84
C VAL A 4 4.05 4.38 -9.09
N ALA A 5 4.32 3.15 -9.53
CA ALA A 5 3.58 2.53 -10.63
C ALA A 5 2.09 2.34 -10.30
N LEU A 6 1.74 2.02 -9.05
CA LEU A 6 0.33 1.92 -8.62
C LEU A 6 -0.40 3.27 -8.70
N LYS A 7 0.28 4.38 -8.42
CA LYS A 7 -0.29 5.72 -8.57
C LYS A 7 -0.79 5.99 -10.00
N SER A 8 -0.09 5.51 -11.01
CA SER A 8 -0.51 5.68 -12.41
C SER A 8 -1.73 4.82 -12.79
N ARG A 9 -2.02 3.76 -12.03
CA ARG A 9 -3.10 2.79 -12.31
C ARG A 9 -4.37 3.06 -11.52
N HIS A 10 -4.27 3.72 -10.37
CA HIS A 10 -5.38 3.96 -9.43
C HIS A 10 -5.46 5.44 -9.04
N ARG A 11 -6.55 6.13 -9.41
CA ARG A 11 -6.71 7.57 -9.07
C ARG A 11 -6.87 7.81 -7.57
N ILE A 12 -7.28 6.79 -6.84
CA ILE A 12 -7.37 6.83 -5.37
C ILE A 12 -6.02 7.02 -4.70
N VAL A 13 -4.89 6.76 -5.38
CA VAL A 13 -3.54 7.00 -4.84
C VAL A 13 -3.12 8.43 -5.17
N THR A 14 -2.99 9.28 -4.16
CA THR A 14 -2.68 10.70 -4.33
C THR A 14 -1.17 10.94 -4.33
N ALA A 15 -0.44 10.28 -3.42
CA ALA A 15 1.00 10.43 -3.29
C ALA A 15 1.67 9.19 -2.67
N VAL A 16 2.98 9.08 -2.91
CA VAL A 16 3.85 8.13 -2.22
C VAL A 16 4.88 8.96 -1.44
N ARG A 17 4.99 8.73 -0.14
CA ARG A 17 5.89 9.43 0.77
C ARG A 17 6.76 8.43 1.52
N GLY A 18 7.84 8.89 2.15
CA GLY A 18 8.70 8.07 3.00
C GLY A 18 10.15 8.00 2.52
N LYS A 19 10.99 7.26 3.27
CA LYS A 19 12.42 7.11 3.00
C LYS A 19 12.88 5.71 3.36
N GLY A 20 13.69 5.11 2.48
CA GLY A 20 14.15 3.73 2.66
C GLY A 20 12.98 2.76 2.67
N LEU A 21 12.90 1.94 3.72
CA LEU A 21 11.82 0.96 3.91
C LEU A 21 10.62 1.48 4.71
N ILE A 22 10.65 2.72 5.21
CA ILE A 22 9.48 3.34 5.84
C ILE A 22 8.75 4.13 4.77
N LEU A 23 7.70 3.54 4.20
CA LEU A 23 6.94 4.10 3.09
C LEU A 23 5.48 4.34 3.46
N GLY A 24 4.89 5.37 2.87
CA GLY A 24 3.49 5.75 3.03
C GLY A 24 2.82 5.93 1.67
N LEU A 25 1.70 5.24 1.46
CA LEU A 25 0.82 5.42 0.32
C LEU A 25 -0.36 6.28 0.76
N GLU A 26 -0.41 7.51 0.28
CA GLU A 26 -1.51 8.42 0.54
C GLU A 26 -2.64 8.16 -0.44
N VAL A 27 -3.86 8.11 0.09
CA VAL A 27 -5.05 7.73 -0.63
C VAL A 27 -6.21 8.70 -0.38
N SER A 28 -7.11 8.83 -1.34
CA SER A 28 -8.28 9.72 -1.24
C SER A 28 -9.48 9.09 -0.53
N VAL A 29 -9.35 7.84 -0.08
CA VAL A 29 -10.36 7.06 0.64
C VAL A 29 -9.83 6.68 2.01
N PRO A 30 -10.70 6.28 2.96
CA PRO A 30 -10.24 5.83 4.27
C PRO A 30 -9.21 4.71 4.16
N ALA A 31 -7.98 4.96 4.60
CA ALA A 31 -6.87 4.01 4.48
C ALA A 31 -7.16 2.70 5.23
N ARG A 32 -8.01 2.74 6.26
CA ARG A 32 -8.48 1.56 7.00
C ARG A 32 -9.14 0.53 6.09
N THR A 33 -9.88 0.93 5.07
CA THR A 33 -10.53 0.01 4.12
C THR A 33 -9.49 -0.78 3.32
N ILE A 34 -8.43 -0.09 2.87
CA ILE A 34 -7.32 -0.72 2.14
C ILE A 34 -6.52 -1.63 3.06
N VAL A 35 -6.22 -1.18 4.29
CA VAL A 35 -5.50 -1.99 5.29
C VAL A 35 -6.27 -3.26 5.63
N ALA A 36 -7.59 -3.17 5.83
CA ALA A 36 -8.44 -4.34 6.07
C ALA A 36 -8.39 -5.32 4.88
N GLY A 37 -8.55 -4.82 3.65
CA GLY A 37 -8.46 -5.65 2.45
C GLY A 37 -7.08 -6.30 2.24
N CYS A 38 -6.00 -5.60 2.60
CA CYS A 38 -4.65 -6.17 2.61
C CYS A 38 -4.52 -7.28 3.66
N MET A 39 -5.04 -7.05 4.87
CA MET A 39 -4.96 -8.00 5.98
C MET A 39 -5.71 -9.30 5.67
N GLU A 40 -6.91 -9.22 5.08
CA GLU A 40 -7.68 -10.39 4.62
C GLU A 40 -6.93 -11.23 3.59
N ARG A 41 -6.04 -10.60 2.81
CA ARG A 41 -5.21 -11.24 1.78
C ARG A 41 -3.82 -11.65 2.29
N GLY A 42 -3.58 -11.54 3.59
CA GLY A 42 -2.33 -11.98 4.23
C GLY A 42 -1.20 -10.93 4.22
N LEU A 43 -1.50 -9.66 3.98
CA LEU A 43 -0.53 -8.57 4.06
C LEU A 43 -0.83 -7.66 5.26
N LEU A 44 0.06 -7.67 6.24
CA LEU A 44 -0.01 -6.78 7.40
C LEU A 44 0.54 -5.39 7.05
N THR A 45 -0.32 -4.38 7.17
CA THR A 45 0.02 -2.96 7.01
C THR A 45 -0.68 -2.16 8.09
N LEU A 46 -0.23 -0.92 8.30
CA LEU A 46 -0.78 -0.03 9.31
C LEU A 46 -1.30 1.23 8.64
N THR A 47 -2.21 1.96 9.28
CA THR A 47 -2.51 3.33 8.88
C THR A 47 -1.54 4.31 9.55
N ALA A 48 -1.35 5.47 8.91
CA ALA A 48 -0.68 6.63 9.48
C ALA A 48 -1.59 7.86 9.32
N GLY A 49 -2.50 8.05 10.28
CA GLY A 49 -3.64 8.96 10.11
C GLY A 49 -4.75 8.31 9.28
N ASP A 50 -5.68 9.13 8.77
CA ASP A 50 -6.90 8.61 8.14
C ASP A 50 -6.71 8.15 6.69
N ASN A 51 -5.73 8.74 6.00
CA ASN A 51 -5.60 8.65 4.53
C ASN A 51 -4.24 8.09 4.07
N VAL A 52 -3.44 7.52 4.97
CA VAL A 52 -2.13 6.95 4.59
C VAL A 52 -2.03 5.50 5.02
N VAL A 53 -1.70 4.62 4.07
CA VAL A 53 -1.29 3.24 4.32
C VAL A 53 0.23 3.20 4.49
N ARG A 54 0.70 2.76 5.65
CA ARG A 54 2.11 2.72 6.04
C ARG A 54 2.68 1.32 5.93
N PHE A 55 3.83 1.23 5.27
CA PHE A 55 4.64 0.03 5.11
C PHE A 55 5.93 0.19 5.90
N VAL A 56 6.20 -0.78 6.78
CA VAL A 56 7.45 -0.90 7.55
C VAL A 56 7.88 -2.37 7.56
N PRO A 57 8.34 -2.91 6.42
CA PRO A 57 8.87 -4.27 6.36
C PRO A 57 10.20 -4.38 7.13
N PRO A 58 10.61 -5.60 7.50
CA PRO A 58 11.92 -5.85 8.10
C PRO A 58 13.05 -5.48 7.13
N LEU A 59 14.23 -5.11 7.65
CA LEU A 59 15.39 -4.74 6.83
C LEU A 59 15.96 -5.87 5.97
N ILE A 60 15.55 -7.11 6.26
CA ILE A 60 15.92 -8.32 5.51
C ILE A 60 14.90 -8.70 4.43
N VAL A 61 13.92 -7.82 4.15
CA VAL A 61 12.89 -8.07 3.13
C VAL A 61 13.52 -8.26 1.75
N THR A 62 13.08 -9.28 1.03
CA THR A 62 13.56 -9.57 -0.31
C THR A 62 12.71 -8.88 -1.37
N GLU A 63 13.23 -8.74 -2.59
CA GLU A 63 12.45 -8.19 -3.70
C GLU A 63 11.18 -9.02 -3.97
N ALA A 64 11.27 -10.35 -3.84
CA ALA A 64 10.13 -11.24 -4.00
C ALA A 64 9.04 -11.00 -2.95
N ASP A 65 9.41 -10.67 -1.71
CA ASP A 65 8.44 -10.30 -0.66
C ASP A 65 7.75 -8.98 -1.00
N VAL A 66 8.50 -8.00 -1.51
CA VAL A 66 7.96 -6.71 -1.95
C VAL A 66 6.98 -6.92 -3.11
N ASP A 67 7.33 -7.76 -4.09
CA ASP A 67 6.46 -8.02 -5.24
C ASP A 67 5.16 -8.72 -4.82
N ARG A 68 5.24 -9.66 -3.87
CA ARG A 68 4.04 -10.27 -3.26
C ARG A 68 3.19 -9.23 -2.54
N ALA A 69 3.79 -8.34 -1.74
CA ALA A 69 3.07 -7.29 -1.03
C ALA A 69 2.39 -6.31 -1.99
N VAL A 70 3.07 -5.90 -3.06
CA VAL A 70 2.52 -4.99 -4.08
C VAL A 70 1.36 -5.63 -4.82
N ARG A 71 1.44 -6.92 -5.15
CA ARG A 71 0.33 -7.65 -5.76
C ARG A 71 -0.91 -7.69 -4.86
N ILE A 72 -0.73 -8.03 -3.58
CA ILE A 72 -1.83 -8.04 -2.60
C ILE A 72 -2.45 -6.64 -2.45
N LEU A 73 -1.61 -5.61 -2.41
CA LEU A 73 -2.04 -4.22 -2.36
C LEU A 73 -2.87 -3.84 -3.60
N GLU A 74 -2.41 -4.22 -4.80
CA GLU A 74 -3.16 -3.97 -6.04
C GLU A 74 -4.53 -4.67 -6.04
N GLU A 75 -4.59 -5.92 -5.59
CA GLU A 75 -5.85 -6.65 -5.42
C GLU A 75 -6.80 -5.98 -4.42
N ALA A 76 -6.27 -5.44 -3.32
CA ALA A 76 -7.05 -4.67 -2.35
C ALA A 76 -7.57 -3.34 -2.93
N LEU A 77 -6.79 -2.70 -3.81
CA LEU A 77 -7.18 -1.45 -4.49
C LEU A 77 -8.20 -1.70 -5.62
N ASN A 78 -8.18 -2.85 -6.29
CA ASN A 78 -9.10 -3.19 -7.37
C ASN A 78 -10.57 -3.31 -6.91
N GLY A 79 -10.81 -3.59 -5.63
CA GLY A 79 -12.14 -3.62 -5.03
C GLY A 79 -12.73 -2.25 -4.71
N LEU A 80 -12.00 -1.16 -4.98
CA LEU A 80 -12.38 0.21 -4.65
C LEU A 80 -12.73 1.02 -5.92
N PRO A 81 -13.58 2.05 -5.78
CA PRO A 81 -13.93 2.94 -6.90
C PRO A 81 -12.66 3.55 -7.53
N ARG A 82 -12.67 3.66 -8.87
CA ARG A 82 -11.50 4.02 -9.69
C ARG A 82 -11.18 5.50 -9.74
#